data_AF-A0A5R9QLY1-F1
#
_entry.id   AF-A0A5R9QLY1-F1
#
_cell.length_a   1.000
_cell.length_b   1.000
_cell.length_c   1.000
_cell.angle_alpha   90.00
_cell.angle_beta   90.00
_cell.angle_gamma   90.00
#
_symmetry.space_group_name_H-M   'P 1'
#
loop_
_entity.id
_entity.type
_entity.pdbx_description
1 polymer ?
#
loop_
_entity_poly.entity_id
_entity_poly.type
_entity_poly.pdbx_seq_one_letter_code
_entity_poly.pdbx_strand_id
1 'polypeptide(L)'
;MAENIEEKWPKGLVASIAFGFILVLMLATAAPNKLVDKVMVKERAWGLALLGQSDLAAVESKTRDWYTFLLLDSGAKAMVADVFIGERSSRGTVNALEEKAGWWFNYLSERGEALQKIIYQVVYRVVLALFWLPFLAVVVIPGAYAGWMRWHAKRAGFSYTSPFVNNHATNMLLMSTVLLPLSLIFPLPLPPLVVSTFLILAIPILLSLLISNLPKMF
;
A
#
# COMPACT_ATOMS: atom_id res chain seq x y z
N MET A 1 -28.20 32.27 -1.17
CA MET A 1 -26.79 32.17 -0.76
C MET A 1 -26.50 30.70 -0.55
N ALA A 2 -26.00 30.03 -1.59
CA ALA A 2 -25.60 28.64 -1.50
C ALA A 2 -24.17 28.61 -0.95
N GLU A 3 -24.05 28.36 0.34
CA GLU A 3 -22.76 28.11 0.98
C GLU A 3 -22.23 26.81 0.40
N ASN A 4 -21.17 26.94 -0.40
CA ASN A 4 -20.41 25.81 -0.93
C ASN A 4 -19.97 24.95 0.25
N ILE A 5 -20.54 23.75 0.34
CA ILE A 5 -20.01 22.65 1.15
C ILE A 5 -18.75 22.17 0.43
N GLU A 6 -17.68 22.96 0.51
CA GLU A 6 -16.34 22.47 0.24
C GLU A 6 -15.98 21.51 1.38
N GLU A 7 -16.28 20.24 1.18
CA GLU A 7 -15.72 19.13 1.95
C GLU A 7 -14.20 19.12 1.72
N LYS A 8 -13.49 20.01 2.41
CA LYS A 8 -12.04 20.08 2.43
C LYS A 8 -11.53 18.85 3.14
N TRP A 9 -11.32 17.79 2.37
CA TRP A 9 -10.54 16.62 2.77
C TRP A 9 -9.32 17.09 3.57
N PRO A 10 -8.99 16.44 4.70
CA PRO A 10 -7.89 16.88 5.55
C PRO A 10 -6.64 17.01 4.69
N LYS A 11 -6.03 18.20 4.67
CA LYS A 11 -4.94 18.57 3.73
C LYS A 11 -3.81 17.53 3.69
N GLY A 12 -3.55 16.85 4.81
CA GLY A 12 -2.58 15.76 4.90
C GLY A 12 -2.96 14.49 4.14
N LEU A 13 -4.24 14.13 4.05
CA LEU A 13 -4.73 12.96 3.32
C LEU A 13 -4.64 13.21 1.81
N VAL A 14 -5.09 14.39 1.35
CA VAL A 14 -4.94 14.78 -0.07
C VAL A 14 -3.46 14.84 -0.46
N ALA A 15 -2.61 15.42 0.38
CA ALA A 15 -1.16 15.45 0.14
C ALA A 15 -0.55 14.05 0.10
N SER A 16 -1.00 13.13 0.95
CA SER A 16 -0.52 11.74 0.97
C SER A 16 -0.95 10.94 -0.26
N ILE A 17 -2.20 11.10 -0.71
CA ILE A 17 -2.70 10.49 -1.94
C ILE A 17 -1.95 11.06 -3.16
N ALA A 18 -1.81 12.38 -3.25
CA ALA A 18 -1.07 13.03 -4.32
C ALA A 18 0.41 12.60 -4.33
N PHE A 19 1.05 12.53 -3.17
CA PHE A 19 2.41 12.03 -3.03
C PHE A 19 2.54 10.57 -3.45
N GLY A 20 1.60 9.70 -3.05
CA GLY A 20 1.56 8.31 -3.48
C GLY A 20 1.40 8.17 -5.00
N PHE A 21 0.51 8.96 -5.59
CA PHE A 21 0.30 8.98 -7.05
C PHE A 21 1.54 9.47 -7.80
N ILE A 22 2.18 10.55 -7.33
CA ILE A 22 3.44 11.06 -7.89
C ILE A 22 4.55 10.02 -7.74
N LEU A 23 4.63 9.32 -6.61
CA LEU A 23 5.60 8.24 -6.40
C LEU A 23 5.39 7.11 -7.41
N VAL A 24 4.16 6.66 -7.63
CA VAL A 24 3.84 5.62 -8.63
C VAL A 24 4.23 6.08 -10.03
N LEU A 25 3.93 7.33 -10.41
CA LEU A 25 4.32 7.90 -11.70
C LEU A 25 5.85 8.03 -11.86
N MET A 26 6.55 8.46 -10.81
CA MET A 26 8.01 8.51 -10.79
C MET A 26 8.61 7.10 -10.90
N LEU A 27 8.02 6.11 -10.23
CA LEU A 27 8.42 4.71 -10.34
C LEU A 27 8.22 4.17 -11.76
N ALA A 28 7.06 4.43 -12.36
CA ALA A 28 6.76 3.98 -13.72
C ALA A 28 7.71 4.61 -14.76
N THR A 29 8.09 5.88 -14.58
CA THR A 29 8.96 6.62 -15.51
C THR A 29 10.45 6.41 -15.27
N ALA A 30 10.89 6.26 -14.02
CA ALA A 30 12.31 6.18 -13.66
C ALA A 30 12.81 4.75 -13.40
N ALA A 31 11.97 3.80 -13.00
CA ALA A 31 12.42 2.44 -12.70
C ALA A 31 12.65 1.64 -13.99
N PRO A 32 13.83 1.02 -14.20
CA PRO A 32 14.02 0.03 -15.25
C PRO A 32 13.15 -1.21 -14.98
N ASN A 33 12.54 -1.79 -16.02
CA ASN A 33 11.76 -3.04 -15.90
C ASN A 33 12.52 -4.15 -15.18
N LYS A 34 13.84 -4.23 -15.41
CA LYS A 34 14.74 -5.18 -14.75
C LYS A 34 14.79 -5.04 -13.22
N LEU A 35 14.59 -3.82 -12.67
CA LEU A 35 14.53 -3.64 -11.21
C LEU A 35 13.23 -4.20 -10.65
N VAL A 36 12.11 -3.94 -11.32
CA VAL A 36 10.80 -4.46 -10.91
C VAL A 36 10.79 -5.99 -10.94
N ASP A 37 11.31 -6.60 -12.00
CA ASP A 37 11.42 -8.05 -12.10
C ASP A 37 12.29 -8.65 -10.99
N LYS A 38 13.43 -8.03 -10.67
CA LYS A 38 14.31 -8.45 -9.57
C LYS A 38 13.62 -8.34 -8.21
N VAL A 39 12.92 -7.24 -7.96
CA VAL A 39 12.12 -7.03 -6.75
C VAL A 39 11.09 -8.13 -6.64
N MET A 40 10.41 -8.42 -7.75
CA MET A 40 9.34 -9.38 -7.77
C MET A 40 9.84 -10.78 -7.38
N VAL A 41 10.85 -11.29 -8.10
CA VAL A 41 11.44 -12.61 -7.84
C VAL A 41 11.95 -12.72 -6.41
N LYS A 42 12.63 -11.69 -5.91
CA LYS A 42 13.20 -11.69 -4.56
C LYS A 42 12.14 -11.73 -3.47
N GLU A 43 11.05 -10.97 -3.63
CA GLU A 43 9.94 -11.00 -2.66
C GLU A 43 9.19 -12.32 -2.67
N ARG A 44 8.98 -12.96 -3.84
CA ARG A 44 8.36 -14.30 -3.89
C ARG A 44 9.26 -15.34 -3.24
N ALA A 45 10.57 -15.26 -3.46
CA ALA A 45 11.53 -16.17 -2.81
C ALA A 45 11.50 -16.04 -1.28
N TRP A 46 11.46 -14.82 -0.76
CA TRP A 46 11.29 -14.59 0.67
C TRP A 46 9.91 -15.00 1.18
N GLY A 47 8.85 -14.78 0.40
CA GLY A 47 7.50 -15.24 0.72
C GLY A 47 7.43 -16.76 0.82
N LEU A 48 8.09 -17.47 -0.10
CA LEU A 48 8.17 -18.93 -0.09
C LEU A 48 8.91 -19.45 1.14
N ALA A 49 10.01 -18.80 1.52
CA ALA A 49 10.76 -19.15 2.72
C ALA A 49 9.96 -18.91 4.01
N LEU A 50 9.06 -17.93 4.03
CA LEU A 50 8.27 -17.58 5.21
C LEU A 50 6.97 -18.37 5.36
N LEU A 51 6.21 -18.51 4.26
CA LEU A 51 4.86 -19.09 4.26
C LEU A 51 4.83 -20.56 3.83
N GLY A 52 5.85 -21.02 3.09
CA GLY A 52 5.80 -22.29 2.38
C GLY A 52 5.02 -22.20 1.07
N GLN A 53 5.04 -23.30 0.30
CA GLN A 53 4.57 -23.31 -1.09
C GLN A 53 3.04 -23.22 -1.23
N SER A 54 2.28 -23.87 -0.36
CA SER A 54 0.81 -23.86 -0.40
C SER A 54 0.22 -22.49 -0.16
N ASP A 55 0.72 -21.81 0.88
CA ASP A 55 0.17 -20.54 1.36
C ASP A 55 0.59 -19.40 0.43
N LEU A 56 1.82 -19.45 -0.10
CA LEU A 56 2.23 -18.53 -1.15
C LEU A 56 1.38 -18.70 -2.41
N ALA A 57 1.09 -19.93 -2.84
CA ALA A 57 0.23 -20.17 -3.99
C ALA A 57 -1.20 -19.60 -3.80
N ALA A 58 -1.73 -19.67 -2.57
CA ALA A 58 -3.01 -19.06 -2.24
C ALA A 58 -2.97 -17.51 -2.34
N VAL A 59 -1.89 -16.89 -1.85
CA VAL A 59 -1.65 -15.44 -1.96
C VAL A 59 -1.52 -15.03 -3.43
N GLU A 60 -0.76 -15.78 -4.23
CA GLU A 60 -0.58 -15.51 -5.67
C GLU A 60 -1.87 -15.69 -6.47
N SER A 61 -2.69 -16.71 -6.14
CA SER A 61 -4.00 -16.90 -6.76
C SER A 61 -4.90 -15.70 -6.49
N LYS A 62 -5.05 -15.30 -5.21
CA LYS A 62 -5.85 -14.12 -4.84
C LYS A 62 -5.33 -12.84 -5.49
N THR A 63 -4.01 -12.69 -5.61
CA THR A 63 -3.37 -11.55 -6.29
C THR A 63 -3.81 -11.49 -7.75
N ARG A 64 -3.80 -12.62 -8.46
CA ARG A 64 -4.24 -12.70 -9.85
C ARG A 64 -5.73 -12.42 -10.01
N ASP A 65 -6.57 -12.91 -9.10
CA ASP A 65 -8.02 -12.67 -9.13
C ASP A 65 -8.32 -11.19 -8.92
N TRP A 66 -7.67 -10.56 -7.92
CA TRP A 66 -7.83 -9.14 -7.64
C TRP A 66 -7.29 -8.26 -8.76
N TYR A 67 -6.14 -8.62 -9.35
CA TYR A 67 -5.58 -7.90 -10.48
C TYR A 67 -6.50 -7.98 -11.71
N THR A 68 -7.05 -9.17 -12.00
CA THR A 68 -8.00 -9.38 -13.09
C THR A 68 -9.25 -8.52 -12.89
N PHE A 69 -9.85 -8.59 -11.69
CA PHE A 69 -11.03 -7.82 -11.35
C PHE A 69 -10.78 -6.29 -11.45
N LEU A 70 -9.66 -5.80 -10.89
CA LEU A 70 -9.37 -4.37 -10.83
C LEU A 70 -8.94 -3.78 -12.18
N LEU A 71 -8.27 -4.54 -13.04
CA LEU A 71 -7.60 -4.00 -14.24
C LEU A 71 -8.11 -4.57 -15.57
N LEU A 72 -8.50 -5.85 -15.61
CA LEU A 72 -8.96 -6.51 -16.83
C LEU A 72 -10.48 -6.38 -16.99
N ASP A 73 -11.22 -6.67 -15.92
CA ASP A 73 -12.70 -6.64 -15.93
C ASP A 73 -13.27 -5.22 -15.78
N SER A 74 -12.47 -4.27 -15.26
CA SER A 74 -12.85 -2.87 -15.11
C SER A 74 -12.91 -2.09 -16.44
N GLY A 75 -12.56 -2.72 -17.57
CA GLY A 75 -12.53 -2.08 -18.88
C GLY A 75 -11.39 -1.06 -19.05
N ALA A 76 -10.52 -0.86 -18.05
CA ALA A 76 -9.40 0.07 -18.12
C ALA A 76 -8.46 -0.24 -19.29
N LYS A 77 -8.24 -1.52 -19.60
CA LYS A 77 -7.48 -1.94 -20.78
C LYS A 77 -8.15 -1.54 -22.11
N ALA A 78 -9.48 -1.65 -22.19
CA ALA A 78 -10.25 -1.24 -23.37
C ALA A 78 -10.23 0.29 -23.53
N MET A 79 -10.39 1.05 -22.44
CA MET A 79 -10.35 2.51 -22.46
C MET A 79 -8.95 3.06 -22.82
N VAL A 80 -7.87 2.46 -22.29
CA VAL A 80 -6.50 2.84 -22.65
C VAL A 80 -6.18 2.44 -24.09
N ALA A 81 -6.63 1.27 -24.54
CA ALA A 81 -6.47 0.86 -25.94
C ALA A 81 -7.25 1.78 -26.88
N ASP A 82 -8.44 2.24 -26.54
CA ASP A 82 -9.23 3.14 -27.37
C ASP A 82 -8.64 4.56 -27.44
N VAL A 83 -8.11 5.08 -26.31
CA VAL A 83 -7.47 6.40 -26.24
C VAL A 83 -6.10 6.44 -26.94
N PHE A 84 -5.30 5.37 -26.83
CA PHE A 84 -3.94 5.33 -27.42
C PHE A 84 -3.87 4.61 -28.78
N ILE A 85 -4.81 3.72 -29.08
CA ILE A 85 -4.92 2.92 -30.32
C ILE A 85 -6.25 3.25 -31.01
N GLY A 86 -6.72 4.49 -30.89
CA GLY A 86 -7.85 4.99 -31.68
C GLY A 86 -7.54 4.87 -33.18
N GLU A 87 -8.27 3.98 -33.83
CA GLU A 87 -8.52 3.82 -35.27
C GLU A 87 -7.31 3.95 -36.23
N ARG A 88 -6.81 2.78 -36.67
CA ARG A 88 -5.89 2.58 -37.81
C ARG A 88 -6.51 3.02 -39.16
N SER A 89 -6.93 4.28 -39.33
CA SER A 89 -7.65 4.73 -40.53
C SER A 89 -6.92 5.73 -41.44
N SER A 90 -5.66 6.12 -41.19
CA SER A 90 -4.94 6.98 -42.14
C SER A 90 -3.51 6.52 -42.45
N ARG A 91 -3.40 5.69 -43.49
CA ARG A 91 -2.18 5.01 -43.98
C ARG A 91 -1.14 5.92 -44.65
N GLY A 92 -1.28 7.25 -44.60
CA GLY A 92 -0.41 8.20 -45.32
C GLY A 92 0.54 9.01 -44.43
N THR A 93 0.06 9.49 -43.29
CA THR A 93 0.81 10.44 -42.42
C THR A 93 1.59 9.73 -41.30
N VAL A 94 1.23 8.47 -41.01
CA VAL A 94 1.78 7.70 -39.88
C VAL A 94 3.21 7.21 -40.14
N ASN A 95 3.58 6.86 -41.37
CA ASN A 95 4.93 6.33 -41.67
C ASN A 95 6.06 7.33 -41.36
N ALA A 96 5.85 8.63 -41.60
CA ALA A 96 6.85 9.67 -41.31
C ALA A 96 6.94 10.04 -39.81
N LEU A 97 5.83 9.87 -39.08
CA LEU A 97 5.80 10.04 -37.62
C LEU A 97 6.38 8.79 -36.93
N GLU A 98 6.14 7.61 -37.47
CA GLU A 98 6.64 6.32 -36.97
C GLU A 98 8.17 6.21 -37.16
N GLU A 99 8.72 6.76 -38.24
CA GLU A 99 10.17 6.83 -38.47
C GLU A 99 10.88 7.81 -37.52
N LYS A 100 10.25 8.94 -37.14
CA LYS A 100 10.83 9.94 -36.21
C LYS A 100 10.48 9.71 -34.74
N ALA A 101 9.37 9.04 -34.44
CA ALA A 101 8.84 8.82 -33.09
C ALA A 101 8.75 7.34 -32.72
N GLY A 102 9.29 6.42 -33.52
CA GLY A 102 9.33 4.99 -33.19
C GLY A 102 10.01 4.69 -31.85
N TRP A 103 11.05 5.47 -31.50
CA TRP A 103 11.69 5.39 -30.18
C TRP A 103 10.75 5.80 -29.04
N TRP A 104 9.84 6.75 -29.27
CA TRP A 104 8.86 7.22 -28.31
C TRP A 104 7.73 6.21 -28.10
N PHE A 105 7.24 5.57 -29.17
CA PHE A 105 6.26 4.48 -29.08
C PHE A 105 6.84 3.23 -28.40
N ASN A 106 8.09 2.87 -28.70
CA ASN A 106 8.80 1.80 -28.00
C ASN A 106 9.02 2.14 -26.51
N TYR A 107 9.37 3.40 -26.20
CA TYR A 107 9.47 3.86 -24.83
C TYR A 107 8.13 3.76 -24.09
N LEU A 108 7.03 4.20 -24.69
CA LEU A 108 5.69 4.14 -24.07
C LEU A 108 5.22 2.70 -23.85
N SER A 109 5.49 1.77 -24.79
CA SER A 109 5.11 0.37 -24.64
C SER A 109 5.88 -0.32 -23.52
N GLU A 110 7.20 -0.09 -23.42
CA GLU A 110 8.03 -0.59 -22.32
C GLU A 110 7.57 -0.08 -20.95
N ARG A 111 7.08 1.17 -20.89
CA ARG A 111 6.56 1.81 -19.67
C ARG A 111 5.17 1.32 -19.31
N GLY A 112 4.34 1.02 -20.31
CA GLY A 112 3.05 0.36 -20.11
C GLY A 112 3.21 -1.00 -19.43
N GLU A 113 4.20 -1.80 -19.87
CA GLU A 113 4.55 -3.06 -19.21
C GLU A 113 5.07 -2.83 -17.78
N ALA A 114 5.94 -1.83 -17.59
CA ALA A 114 6.45 -1.45 -16.26
C ALA A 114 5.32 -1.16 -15.28
N LEU A 115 4.35 -0.36 -15.71
CA LEU A 115 3.23 0.09 -14.91
C LEU A 115 2.32 -1.09 -14.55
N GLN A 116 2.06 -2.03 -15.47
CA GLN A 116 1.33 -3.26 -15.17
C GLN A 116 2.04 -4.11 -14.10
N LYS A 117 3.36 -4.27 -14.22
CA LYS A 117 4.17 -5.00 -13.23
C LYS A 117 4.16 -4.33 -11.86
N ILE A 118 4.26 -3.00 -11.80
CA ILE A 118 4.17 -2.22 -10.56
C ILE A 118 2.79 -2.39 -9.92
N ILE A 119 1.71 -2.26 -10.70
CA ILE A 119 0.35 -2.47 -10.19
C ILE A 119 0.20 -3.90 -9.63
N TYR A 120 0.63 -4.90 -10.40
CA TYR A 120 0.58 -6.29 -9.96
C TYR A 120 1.37 -6.50 -8.65
N GLN A 121 2.53 -5.88 -8.53
CA GLN A 121 3.36 -5.91 -7.33
C GLN A 121 2.70 -5.26 -6.11
N VAL A 122 2.03 -4.13 -6.31
CA VAL A 122 1.26 -3.47 -5.24
C VAL A 122 0.09 -4.35 -4.80
N VAL A 123 -0.66 -4.94 -5.73
CA VAL A 123 -1.75 -5.87 -5.42
C VAL A 123 -1.23 -7.07 -4.63
N TYR A 124 -0.08 -7.65 -5.03
CA TYR A 124 0.56 -8.74 -4.29
C TYR A 124 0.83 -8.36 -2.83
N ARG A 125 1.44 -7.18 -2.60
CA ARG A 125 1.75 -6.70 -1.25
C ARG A 125 0.50 -6.40 -0.43
N VAL A 126 -0.58 -5.91 -1.05
CA VAL A 126 -1.89 -5.73 -0.39
C VAL A 126 -2.45 -7.08 0.06
N VAL A 127 -2.53 -8.06 -0.85
CA VAL A 127 -3.05 -9.40 -0.53
C VAL A 127 -2.20 -10.06 0.57
N LEU A 128 -0.88 -9.92 0.50
CA LEU A 128 0.02 -10.41 1.54
C LEU A 128 -0.21 -9.72 2.89
N ALA A 129 -0.43 -8.39 2.92
CA ALA A 129 -0.77 -7.69 4.16
C ALA A 129 -2.13 -8.14 4.73
N LEU A 130 -3.12 -8.38 3.87
CA LEU A 130 -4.43 -8.89 4.25
C LEU A 130 -4.35 -10.32 4.79
N PHE A 131 -3.44 -11.14 4.28
CA PHE A 131 -3.19 -12.49 4.80
C PHE A 131 -2.80 -12.47 6.29
N TRP A 132 -2.13 -11.42 6.76
CA TRP A 132 -1.72 -11.27 8.16
C TRP A 132 -2.79 -10.63 9.06
N LEU A 133 -3.86 -10.04 8.52
CA LEU A 133 -4.88 -9.38 9.33
C LEU A 133 -5.58 -10.28 10.35
N PRO A 134 -5.93 -11.55 10.05
CA PRO A 134 -6.51 -12.44 11.04
C PRO A 134 -5.60 -12.64 12.26
N PHE A 135 -4.28 -12.78 12.03
CA PHE A 135 -3.29 -12.90 13.11
C PHE A 135 -3.17 -11.61 13.91
N LEU A 136 -3.20 -10.46 13.24
CA LEU A 136 -3.22 -9.15 13.91
C LEU A 136 -4.42 -9.04 14.84
N ALA A 137 -5.62 -9.46 14.42
CA ALA A 137 -6.81 -9.43 15.28
C ALA A 137 -6.63 -10.24 16.57
N VAL A 138 -6.03 -11.44 16.48
CA VAL A 138 -5.76 -12.31 17.64
C VAL A 138 -4.83 -11.65 18.66
N VAL A 139 -3.90 -10.79 18.24
CA VAL A 139 -2.96 -10.10 19.14
C VAL A 139 -3.49 -8.73 19.61
N VAL A 140 -4.16 -7.98 18.73
CA VAL A 140 -4.71 -6.67 19.06
C VAL A 140 -5.78 -6.77 20.13
N ILE A 141 -6.69 -7.75 20.06
CA ILE A 141 -7.78 -7.90 21.03
C ILE A 141 -7.27 -8.02 22.47
N PRO A 142 -6.39 -8.99 22.82
CA PRO A 142 -5.86 -9.10 24.18
C PRO A 142 -4.95 -7.93 24.55
N GLY A 143 -4.17 -7.38 23.60
CA GLY A 143 -3.32 -6.22 23.84
C GLY A 143 -4.12 -4.95 24.20
N ALA A 144 -5.22 -4.72 23.49
CA ALA A 144 -6.16 -3.64 23.75
C ALA A 144 -6.86 -3.83 25.10
N TYR A 145 -7.32 -5.05 25.38
CA TYR A 145 -7.93 -5.39 26.66
C TYR A 145 -6.97 -5.19 27.84
N ALA A 146 -5.71 -5.63 27.72
CA ALA A 146 -4.68 -5.40 28.73
C ALA A 146 -4.39 -3.91 28.93
N GLY A 147 -4.36 -3.13 27.84
CA GLY A 147 -4.22 -1.67 27.90
C GLY A 147 -5.39 -1.02 28.64
N TRP A 148 -6.61 -1.47 28.37
CA TRP A 148 -7.84 -0.98 29.01
C TRP A 148 -7.88 -1.30 30.50
N MET A 149 -7.53 -2.53 30.90
CA MET A 149 -7.43 -2.91 32.31
C MET A 149 -6.40 -2.07 33.07
N ARG A 150 -5.24 -1.79 32.46
CA ARG A 150 -4.22 -0.90 33.04
C ARG A 150 -4.72 0.53 33.18
N TRP A 151 -5.46 1.04 32.20
CA TRP A 151 -6.08 2.35 32.30
C TRP A 151 -7.12 2.41 33.43
N HIS A 152 -7.96 1.38 33.56
CA HIS A 152 -8.96 1.30 34.62
C HIS A 152 -8.31 1.24 36.01
N ALA A 153 -7.26 0.43 36.19
CA ALA A 153 -6.47 0.37 37.42
C ALA A 153 -5.84 1.73 37.78
N LYS A 154 -5.34 2.48 36.78
CA LYS A 154 -4.81 3.84 36.99
C LYS A 154 -5.90 4.84 37.37
N ARG A 155 -7.15 4.69 36.91
CA ARG A 155 -8.27 5.54 37.34
C ARG A 155 -8.68 5.25 38.78
N ALA A 156 -8.71 3.99 39.17
CA ALA A 156 -9.08 3.57 40.53
C ALA A 156 -8.00 3.85 41.58
N GLY A 157 -6.73 4.03 41.17
CA GLY A 157 -5.61 4.33 42.06
C GLY A 157 -4.97 5.71 41.87
N PHE A 158 -3.94 5.99 42.67
CA PHE A 158 -3.14 7.22 42.61
C PHE A 158 -2.10 7.23 41.48
N SER A 159 -2.04 6.19 40.65
CA SER A 159 -1.08 6.11 39.54
C SER A 159 -1.38 7.15 38.45
N TYR A 160 -0.33 7.79 37.92
CA TYR A 160 -0.45 8.81 36.89
C TYR A 160 -0.37 8.22 35.47
N THR A 161 -1.12 8.80 34.54
CA THR A 161 -1.02 8.55 33.10
C THR A 161 0.06 9.47 32.53
N SER A 162 1.05 8.94 31.81
CA SER A 162 2.14 9.77 31.26
C SER A 162 1.71 10.43 29.94
N PRO A 163 1.60 11.77 29.86
CA PRO A 163 1.29 12.46 28.61
C PRO A 163 2.39 12.27 27.56
N PHE A 164 3.64 12.08 27.99
CA PHE A 164 4.78 11.82 27.11
C PHE A 164 4.59 10.51 26.34
N VAL A 165 4.23 9.43 27.04
CA VAL A 165 4.00 8.11 26.42
C VAL A 165 2.77 8.15 25.53
N ASN A 166 1.69 8.82 25.95
CA ASN A 166 0.49 8.96 25.13
C ASN A 166 0.78 9.69 23.81
N ASN A 167 1.49 10.82 23.86
CA ASN A 167 1.81 11.60 22.66
C ASN A 167 2.74 10.83 21.71
N HIS A 168 3.76 10.15 22.24
CA HIS A 168 4.65 9.33 21.40
C HIS A 168 3.95 8.12 20.80
N ALA A 169 3.11 7.41 21.57
CA ALA A 169 2.33 6.29 21.05
C ALA A 169 1.35 6.76 19.95
N THR A 170 0.72 7.91 20.14
CA THR A 170 -0.17 8.53 19.13
C THR A 170 0.61 8.90 17.86
N ASN A 171 1.74 9.58 17.99
CA ASN A 171 2.58 9.95 16.84
C ASN A 171 3.12 8.72 16.10
N MET A 172 3.55 7.68 16.82
CA MET A 172 4.02 6.42 16.23
C MET A 172 2.90 5.67 15.51
N LEU A 173 1.68 5.65 16.05
CA LEU A 173 0.52 5.07 15.38
C LEU A 173 0.14 5.87 14.13
N LEU A 174 0.14 7.19 14.19
CA LEU A 174 -0.11 8.05 13.03
C LEU A 174 0.95 7.83 11.94
N MET A 175 2.24 7.76 12.31
CA MET A 175 3.31 7.42 11.38
C MET A 175 3.11 6.04 10.78
N SER A 176 2.69 5.04 11.57
CA SER A 176 2.41 3.68 11.08
C SER A 176 1.31 3.67 10.02
N THR A 177 0.26 4.47 10.19
CA THR A 177 -0.83 4.62 9.22
C THR A 177 -0.37 5.20 7.88
N VAL A 178 0.68 6.02 7.87
CA VAL A 178 1.27 6.58 6.63
C VAL A 178 2.32 5.63 6.03
N LEU A 179 3.19 5.07 6.87
CA LEU A 179 4.29 4.21 6.44
C LEU A 179 3.82 2.87 5.89
N LEU A 180 2.73 2.31 6.40
CA LEU A 180 2.18 1.04 5.90
C LEU A 180 1.76 1.15 4.43
N PRO A 181 0.86 2.05 4.01
CA PRO A 181 0.55 2.26 2.60
C PRO A 181 1.78 2.60 1.76
N LEU A 182 2.69 3.43 2.28
CA LEU A 182 3.91 3.81 1.58
C LEU A 182 4.81 2.60 1.30
N SER A 183 4.89 1.65 2.25
CA SER A 183 5.65 0.41 2.09
C SER A 183 5.12 -0.44 0.93
N LEU A 184 3.81 -0.43 0.66
CA LEU A 184 3.20 -1.19 -0.43
C LEU A 184 3.69 -0.71 -1.80
N ILE A 185 3.98 0.58 -1.92
CA ILE A 185 4.41 1.24 -3.17
C ILE A 185 5.95 1.29 -3.29
N PHE A 186 6.67 0.90 -2.23
CA PHE A 186 8.12 1.09 -2.16
C PHE A 186 8.87 0.33 -3.28
N PRO A 187 9.77 0.98 -4.04
CA PRO A 187 10.39 0.40 -5.24
C PRO A 187 11.39 -0.73 -4.95
N LEU A 188 11.85 -0.86 -3.72
CA LEU A 188 12.86 -1.84 -3.32
C LEU A 188 12.21 -3.09 -2.75
N PRO A 189 12.90 -4.24 -2.82
CA PRO A 189 12.37 -5.48 -2.27
C PRO A 189 12.28 -5.36 -0.76
N LEU A 190 11.06 -5.49 -0.25
CA LEU A 190 10.77 -5.49 1.18
C LEU A 190 10.65 -6.94 1.66
N PRO A 191 11.42 -7.36 2.67
CA PRO A 191 11.24 -8.67 3.27
C PRO A 191 9.82 -8.77 3.85
N PRO A 192 9.02 -9.78 3.46
CA PRO A 192 7.71 -10.05 4.05
C PRO A 192 7.72 -10.14 5.57
N LEU A 193 8.85 -10.60 6.14
CA LEU A 193 9.08 -10.68 7.58
C LEU A 193 9.02 -9.32 8.26
N VAL A 194 9.54 -8.26 7.63
CA VAL A 194 9.56 -6.91 8.24
C VAL A 194 8.13 -6.36 8.35
N VAL A 195 7.35 -6.50 7.28
CA VAL A 195 5.95 -6.04 7.25
C VAL A 195 5.09 -6.83 8.24
N SER A 196 5.22 -8.16 8.25
CA SER A 196 4.49 -9.03 9.18
C SER A 196 4.87 -8.77 10.64
N THR A 197 6.16 -8.62 10.96
CA THR A 197 6.63 -8.28 12.31
C THR A 197 6.07 -6.94 12.76
N PHE A 198 6.09 -5.93 11.89
CA PHE A 198 5.56 -4.61 12.21
C PHE A 198 4.04 -4.66 12.49
N LEU A 199 3.28 -5.38 11.66
CA LEU A 199 1.84 -5.56 11.83
C LEU A 199 1.48 -6.29 13.12
N ILE A 200 2.16 -7.40 13.42
CA ILE A 200 1.80 -8.31 14.53
C ILE A 200 2.36 -7.84 15.87
N LEU A 201 3.53 -7.19 15.89
CA LEU A 201 4.21 -6.81 17.13
C LEU A 201 4.02 -5.32 17.45
N ALA A 202 4.38 -4.44 16.52
CA ALA A 202 4.48 -3.01 16.82
C ALA A 202 3.10 -2.39 17.05
N ILE A 203 2.11 -2.69 16.18
CA ILE A 203 0.76 -2.10 16.27
C ILE A 203 0.07 -2.45 17.59
N PRO A 204 -0.02 -3.74 18.02
CA PRO A 204 -0.69 -4.07 19.28
C PRO A 204 -0.01 -3.46 20.51
N ILE A 205 1.33 -3.39 20.51
CA ILE A 205 2.10 -2.77 21.61
C ILE A 205 1.80 -1.28 21.69
N LEU A 206 1.90 -0.55 20.57
CA LEU A 206 1.63 0.88 20.52
C LEU A 206 0.19 1.20 20.92
N LEU A 207 -0.76 0.38 20.46
CA LEU A 207 -2.18 0.52 20.79
C LEU A 207 -2.44 0.26 22.28
N SER A 208 -1.83 -0.77 22.86
CA SER A 208 -1.89 -1.05 24.31
C SER A 208 -1.29 0.09 25.14
N LEU A 209 -0.15 0.65 24.71
CA LEU A 209 0.50 1.79 25.36
C LEU A 209 -0.36 3.05 25.28
N LEU A 210 -1.00 3.31 24.14
CA LEU A 210 -1.91 4.44 23.96
C LEU A 210 -3.11 4.30 24.91
N ILE A 211 -3.81 3.16 24.86
CA ILE A 211 -5.00 2.92 25.69
C ILE A 211 -4.65 3.02 27.18
N SER A 212 -3.55 2.40 27.60
CA SER A 212 -3.13 2.41 29.01
C SER A 212 -2.72 3.80 29.54
N ASN A 213 -2.51 4.79 28.68
CA ASN A 213 -2.13 6.16 29.03
C ASN A 213 -3.14 7.20 28.52
N LEU A 214 -4.38 6.80 28.25
CA LEU A 214 -5.45 7.77 27.94
C LEU A 214 -5.67 8.73 29.12
N PRO A 215 -6.00 10.02 28.86
CA PRO A 215 -6.26 10.99 29.92
C PRO A 215 -7.35 10.49 30.87
N LYS A 216 -7.20 10.76 32.17
CA LYS A 216 -8.30 10.54 33.11
C LYS A 216 -9.35 11.60 32.82
N MET A 217 -10.49 11.20 32.25
CA MET A 217 -11.69 12.04 32.27
C MET A 217 -12.29 11.89 33.68
N PHE A 218 -12.48 12.99 34.40
CA PHE A 218 -13.17 12.97 35.70
C PHE A 218 -14.67 12.78 35.47
#